data_AF-A0A3M2DAI1-F1
#
_entry.id   AF-A0A3M2DAI1-F1
#
_cell.length_a   1.000
_cell.length_b   1.000
_cell.length_c   1.000
_cell.angle_alpha   90.00
_cell.angle_beta   90.00
_cell.angle_gamma   90.00
#
_symmetry.space_group_name_H-M   'P 1'
#
loop_
_entity.id
_entity.type
_entity.pdbx_description
1 polymer ?
#
loop_
_entity_poly.entity_id
_entity_poly.type
_entity_poly.pdbx_seq_one_letter_code
_entity_poly.pdbx_strand_id
1 'polypeptide(L)'
;MTENIRSGEERLKEKIEKRAKSLVMMGLVARNGKRFRVTSPSLRGKQNFYEVWKEENGQIKCNCLEYEEFSIDNPKFRCEHILAVKYFLDAEKAENQENKGSNSKSQKSLIEKPTSNKTSKKVNANESLETEKIHETDEHLRDSETVGFDTFETSDQAEKSSETKAEQPTETITKSNLDTQNLKKEEKAVEEKAQSLKIQEDSASDFEKQVGSMQENHILKASQPAETPPVNEEALRVNEANHEGDTAVRAGNVIKADFTKVLSRLREQVDPSLVKQREGWRDSRGNMHYVDYVEWHTVADILDEKAPNWSHSIREIRQIGNIITVTVAITIDGVTREGIGTGAADSEMGIKKAEHDALKRAAVKFGVARDLYKKESEVIEREGAVVENPKPFGFPADPLAKSVSDLPTSKQFGLIRALGREMGIDVEKECQEVLGCKLNEISKRAASAFITYLQEVQRKQSEQESQPLREAV
;
A
#
# COMPACT_ATOMS: atom_id res chain seq x y z
N MET A 1 21.86 -6.36 -29.69
CA MET A 1 20.96 -6.41 -28.51
C MET A 1 21.66 -6.90 -27.24
N THR A 2 22.62 -7.83 -27.31
CA THR A 2 23.36 -8.36 -26.15
C THR A 2 24.31 -7.34 -25.48
N GLU A 3 24.85 -6.36 -26.21
CA GLU A 3 25.72 -5.33 -25.64
C GLU A 3 24.97 -4.33 -24.73
N ASN A 4 23.70 -4.04 -25.02
CA ASN A 4 22.89 -3.14 -24.19
C ASN A 4 22.47 -3.76 -22.85
N ILE A 5 22.45 -5.09 -22.72
CA ILE A 5 22.09 -5.76 -21.46
C ILE A 5 23.28 -5.75 -20.50
N ARG A 6 24.51 -5.95 -21.02
CA ARG A 6 25.74 -5.91 -20.21
C ARG A 6 25.96 -4.55 -19.55
N SER A 7 25.67 -3.45 -20.25
CA SER A 7 25.83 -2.10 -19.70
C SER A 7 24.87 -1.81 -18.53
N GLY A 8 23.70 -2.45 -18.50
CA GLY A 8 22.73 -2.33 -17.41
C GLY A 8 23.22 -2.97 -16.11
N GLU A 9 23.75 -4.19 -16.18
CA GLU A 9 24.25 -4.93 -15.01
C GLU A 9 25.47 -4.27 -14.37
N GLU A 10 26.41 -3.78 -15.18
CA GLU A 10 27.58 -3.06 -14.69
C GLU A 10 27.19 -1.77 -13.96
N ARG A 11 26.26 -1.00 -14.54
CA ARG A 11 25.75 0.22 -13.91
C ARG A 11 25.02 -0.05 -12.59
N LEU A 12 24.34 -1.19 -12.47
CA LEU A 12 23.71 -1.60 -11.21
C LEU A 12 24.76 -1.97 -10.16
N LYS A 13 25.78 -2.77 -10.53
CA LYS A 13 26.90 -3.13 -9.65
C LYS A 13 27.62 -1.90 -9.12
N GLU A 14 27.90 -0.92 -10.00
CA GLU A 14 28.55 0.33 -9.63
C GLU A 14 27.71 1.13 -8.61
N LYS A 15 26.39 1.18 -8.79
CA LYS A 15 25.46 1.84 -7.84
C LYS A 15 25.48 1.16 -6.46
N ILE A 16 25.41 -0.17 -6.43
CA ILE A 16 25.46 -0.96 -5.19
C ILE A 16 26.80 -0.70 -4.48
N GLU A 17 27.90 -0.70 -5.22
CA GLU A 17 29.23 -0.45 -4.67
C GLU A 17 29.38 0.96 -4.08
N LYS A 18 28.89 1.98 -4.79
CA LYS A 18 28.87 3.37 -4.32
C LYS A 18 28.07 3.53 -3.03
N ARG A 19 26.90 2.90 -2.94
CA ARG A 19 26.08 2.90 -1.72
C ARG A 19 26.78 2.21 -0.56
N ALA A 20 27.36 1.03 -0.79
CA ALA A 20 28.10 0.28 0.22
C ALA A 20 29.24 1.10 0.85
N LYS A 21 30.05 1.79 0.02
CA LYS A 21 31.10 2.71 0.50
C LYS A 21 30.52 3.87 1.29
N SER A 22 29.41 4.45 0.83
CA SER A 22 28.73 5.53 1.55
C SER A 22 28.26 5.12 2.95
N LEU A 23 27.75 3.89 3.13
CA LEU A 23 27.35 3.37 4.45
C LEU A 23 28.52 3.32 5.43
N VAL A 24 29.69 2.89 4.97
CA VAL A 24 30.92 2.86 5.79
C VAL A 24 31.39 4.27 6.14
N MET A 25 31.43 5.17 5.15
CA MET A 25 31.83 6.58 5.39
C MET A 25 30.92 7.30 6.37
N MET A 26 29.63 6.94 6.43
CA MET A 26 28.67 7.49 7.39
C MET A 26 28.71 6.83 8.78
N GLY A 27 29.61 5.86 9.01
CA GLY A 27 29.70 5.15 10.29
C GLY A 27 28.48 4.26 10.57
N LEU A 28 27.75 3.83 9.54
CA LEU A 28 26.52 3.05 9.68
C LEU A 28 26.77 1.53 9.74
N VAL A 29 28.02 1.11 9.94
CA VAL A 29 28.39 -0.30 10.11
C VAL A 29 28.95 -0.47 11.52
N ALA A 30 28.30 -1.30 12.32
CA ALA A 30 28.71 -1.61 13.69
C ALA A 30 28.98 -3.11 13.85
N ARG A 31 30.08 -3.45 14.52
CA ARG A 31 30.43 -4.84 14.83
C ARG A 31 29.75 -5.30 16.12
N ASN A 32 29.04 -6.43 16.06
CA ASN A 32 28.39 -7.06 17.21
C ASN A 32 28.83 -8.54 17.31
N GLY A 33 30.02 -8.76 17.89
CA GLY A 33 30.64 -10.07 18.01
C GLY A 33 30.99 -10.68 16.64
N LYS A 34 30.32 -11.79 16.29
CA LYS A 34 30.46 -12.48 14.99
C LYS A 34 29.52 -11.93 13.90
N ARG A 35 28.62 -11.01 14.26
CA ARG A 35 27.68 -10.37 13.34
C ARG A 35 28.05 -8.90 13.15
N PHE A 36 27.62 -8.33 12.04
CA PHE A 36 27.71 -6.91 11.74
C PHE A 36 26.30 -6.37 11.56
N ARG A 37 26.02 -5.23 12.19
CA ARG A 37 24.78 -4.47 12.00
C ARG A 37 25.08 -3.34 11.02
N VAL A 38 24.29 -3.25 9.95
CA VAL A 38 24.37 -2.20 8.93
C VAL A 38 23.06 -1.42 8.92
N THR A 39 23.13 -0.11 9.16
CA THR A 39 21.96 0.78 9.17
C THR A 39 21.83 1.48 7.82
N SER A 40 20.66 1.39 7.17
CA SER A 40 20.41 2.14 5.93
C SER A 40 19.76 3.50 6.23
N PRO A 41 20.24 4.60 5.63
CA PRO A 41 19.62 5.92 5.81
C PRO A 41 18.22 5.92 5.18
N SER A 42 17.22 6.29 5.98
CA SER A 42 15.83 6.39 5.53
C SER A 42 15.37 7.83 5.59
N LEU A 43 14.74 8.30 4.51
CA LEU A 43 14.25 9.67 4.38
C LEU A 43 13.11 10.00 5.35
N ARG A 44 12.48 9.00 5.98
CA ARG A 44 11.31 9.17 6.87
C ARG A 44 11.62 8.96 8.35
N GLY A 45 12.89 9.07 8.75
CA GLY A 45 13.31 8.92 10.16
C GLY A 45 13.26 7.50 10.72
N LYS A 46 12.57 6.56 10.06
CA LYS A 46 12.61 5.13 10.42
C LYS A 46 13.88 4.49 9.88
N GLN A 47 14.90 4.37 10.72
CA GLN A 47 16.12 3.65 10.37
C GLN A 47 15.84 2.14 10.32
N ASN A 48 16.20 1.51 9.21
CA ASN A 48 16.18 0.05 9.08
C ASN A 48 17.59 -0.47 9.35
N PHE A 49 17.68 -1.57 10.11
CA PHE A 49 18.94 -2.25 10.40
C PHE A 49 18.93 -3.64 9.79
N TYR A 50 20.06 -4.01 9.22
CA TYR A 50 20.29 -5.32 8.62
C TYR A 50 21.47 -5.99 9.31
N GLU A 51 21.39 -7.30 9.48
CA GLU A 51 22.47 -8.11 10.03
C GLU A 51 23.21 -8.81 8.89
N VAL A 52 24.53 -8.82 8.97
CA VAL A 52 25.42 -9.57 8.09
C VAL A 52 26.28 -10.49 8.96
N TRP A 53 26.29 -11.78 8.65
CA TRP A 53 27.03 -12.77 9.43
C TRP A 53 27.63 -13.85 8.53
N LYS A 54 28.63 -14.56 9.08
CA LYS A 54 29.25 -15.73 8.44
C LYS A 54 28.70 -16.99 9.11
N GLU A 55 28.15 -17.90 8.31
CA GLU A 55 27.70 -19.21 8.76
C GLU A 55 28.87 -20.16 9.02
N GLU A 56 28.58 -21.31 9.64
CA GLU A 56 29.58 -22.33 9.97
C GLU A 56 30.23 -22.94 8.73
N ASN A 57 29.49 -23.06 7.62
CA ASN A 57 29.99 -23.47 6.30
C ASN A 57 30.88 -22.40 5.62
N GLY A 58 31.04 -21.23 6.24
CA GLY A 58 31.82 -20.11 5.73
C GLY A 58 31.10 -19.19 4.75
N GLN A 59 29.82 -19.44 4.45
CA GLN A 59 29.00 -18.58 3.61
C GLN A 59 28.61 -17.30 4.36
N ILE A 60 28.64 -16.16 3.66
CA ILE A 60 28.22 -14.86 4.22
C ILE A 60 26.75 -14.67 3.87
N LYS A 61 25.91 -14.41 4.89
CA LYS A 61 24.48 -14.11 4.73
C LYS A 61 24.14 -12.71 5.19
N CYS A 62 23.07 -12.17 4.62
CA CYS A 62 22.41 -10.94 5.04
C CYS A 62 20.91 -11.17 5.16
N ASN A 63 20.24 -10.49 6.08
CA ASN A 63 18.78 -10.56 6.26
C ASN A 63 18.00 -9.50 5.45
N CYS A 64 18.63 -8.81 4.50
CA CYS A 64 17.90 -7.88 3.64
C CYS A 64 17.16 -8.62 2.53
N LEU A 65 16.00 -8.08 2.13
CA LEU A 65 15.13 -8.68 1.11
C LEU A 65 15.85 -8.92 -0.23
N GLU A 66 16.69 -7.97 -0.65
CA GLU A 66 17.48 -8.12 -1.88
C GLU A 66 18.40 -9.34 -1.82
N TYR A 67 19.05 -9.61 -0.68
CA TYR A 67 19.88 -10.80 -0.56
C TYR A 67 19.04 -12.08 -0.59
N GLU A 68 17.89 -12.09 0.09
CA GLU A 68 17.00 -13.24 0.15
C GLU A 68 16.47 -13.62 -1.24
N GLU A 69 16.05 -12.64 -2.04
CA GLU A 69 15.58 -12.87 -3.41
C GLU A 69 16.70 -13.32 -4.35
N PHE A 70 17.82 -12.59 -4.41
CA PHE A 70 18.84 -12.82 -5.44
C PHE A 70 19.86 -13.93 -5.10
N SER A 71 19.98 -14.32 -3.83
CA SER A 71 20.96 -15.35 -3.44
C SER A 71 20.57 -16.76 -3.86
N ILE A 72 19.28 -17.00 -4.13
CA ILE A 72 18.75 -18.30 -4.60
C ILE A 72 19.24 -18.56 -6.02
N ASP A 73 19.09 -17.58 -6.92
CA ASP A 73 19.49 -17.70 -8.32
C ASP A 73 20.99 -17.50 -8.52
N ASN A 74 21.62 -16.69 -7.67
CA ASN A 74 23.03 -16.36 -7.78
C ASN A 74 23.73 -16.43 -6.41
N PRO A 75 24.39 -17.57 -6.08
CA PRO A 75 25.08 -17.73 -4.80
C PRO A 75 26.29 -16.78 -4.62
N LYS A 76 26.74 -16.15 -5.72
CA LYS A 76 27.79 -15.12 -5.71
C LYS A 76 27.22 -13.70 -5.51
N PHE A 77 25.91 -13.53 -5.42
CA PHE A 77 25.29 -12.23 -5.16
C PHE A 77 25.76 -11.66 -3.83
N ARG A 78 25.97 -10.35 -3.80
CA ARG A 78 26.39 -9.57 -2.64
C ARG A 78 25.56 -8.29 -2.66
N CYS A 79 24.66 -8.14 -1.69
CA CYS A 79 23.92 -6.90 -1.51
C CYS A 79 24.84 -5.78 -1.02
N GLU A 80 24.32 -4.54 -1.02
CA GLU A 80 25.06 -3.36 -0.53
C GLU A 80 25.54 -3.52 0.93
N HIS A 81 24.79 -4.21 1.78
CA HIS A 81 25.15 -4.43 3.19
C HIS A 81 26.36 -5.35 3.35
N ILE A 82 26.44 -6.43 2.57
CA ILE A 82 27.60 -7.34 2.60
C ILE A 82 28.85 -6.63 2.10
N LEU A 83 28.73 -5.83 1.05
CA LEU A 83 29.83 -5.03 0.54
C LEU A 83 30.27 -3.96 1.54
N ALA A 84 29.33 -3.33 2.26
CA ALA A 84 29.66 -2.36 3.30
C ALA A 84 30.50 -2.99 4.42
N VAL A 85 30.15 -4.20 4.88
CA VAL A 85 30.94 -4.95 5.87
C VAL A 85 32.33 -5.30 5.35
N LYS A 86 32.44 -5.67 4.07
CA LYS A 86 33.74 -5.91 3.43
C LYS A 86 34.61 -4.64 3.48
N TYR A 87 34.09 -3.51 3.04
CA TYR A 87 34.84 -2.24 3.04
C TYR A 87 35.20 -1.78 4.46
N PHE A 88 34.31 -1.97 5.43
CA PHE A 88 34.57 -1.70 6.84
C PHE A 88 35.77 -2.52 7.37
N LEU A 89 35.79 -3.82 7.09
CA LEU A 89 36.89 -4.71 7.50
C LEU A 89 38.21 -4.40 6.79
N ASP A 90 38.16 -3.97 5.53
CA ASP A 90 39.35 -3.58 4.78
C ASP A 90 39.92 -2.25 5.33
N ALA A 91 39.06 -1.30 5.75
CA ALA A 91 39.48 -0.08 6.43
C ALA A 91 40.12 -0.38 7.81
N GLU A 92 39.50 -1.22 8.65
CA GLU A 92 40.08 -1.64 9.95
C GLU A 92 41.47 -2.28 9.77
N LYS A 93 41.66 -3.09 8.71
CA LYS A 93 42.97 -3.71 8.43
C LYS A 93 44.02 -2.68 8.03
N ALA A 94 43.65 -1.66 7.24
CA ALA A 94 44.56 -0.59 6.84
C ALA A 94 45.03 0.21 8.06
N GLU A 95 44.12 0.63 8.94
CA GLU A 95 44.45 1.34 10.19
C GLU A 95 45.38 0.50 11.10
N ASN A 96 45.12 -0.80 11.20
CA ASN A 96 45.97 -1.71 11.98
C ASN A 96 47.37 -1.91 11.38
N GLN A 97 47.55 -1.76 10.07
CA GLN A 97 48.86 -1.83 9.43
C GLN A 97 49.66 -0.55 9.65
N GLU A 98 49.02 0.61 9.55
CA GLU A 98 49.66 1.91 9.81
C GLU A 98 50.16 2.02 11.26
N ASN A 99 49.36 1.54 12.23
CA ASN A 99 49.75 1.53 13.64
C ASN A 99 50.91 0.56 13.97
N LYS A 100 51.14 -0.47 13.15
CA LYS A 100 52.28 -1.39 13.33
C LYS A 100 53.59 -0.84 12.77
N GLY A 101 53.52 0.03 11.76
CA GLY A 101 54.71 0.62 11.13
C GLY A 101 55.35 1.76 11.92
N SER A 102 54.58 2.46 12.76
CA SER A 102 55.05 3.61 13.54
C SER A 102 55.75 3.23 14.85
N ASN A 103 55.57 2.00 15.35
CA ASN A 103 56.09 1.58 16.67
C ASN A 103 57.44 0.84 16.62
N SER A 104 58.09 0.74 15.46
CA SER A 104 59.35 -0.02 15.30
C SER A 104 60.62 0.84 15.15
N LYS A 105 60.57 2.16 15.41
CA LYS A 105 61.74 3.06 15.24
C LYS A 105 62.26 3.77 16.49
N SER A 106 61.68 3.58 17.66
CA SER A 106 62.16 4.22 18.90
C SER A 106 62.38 3.23 20.03
N GLN A 107 63.48 2.46 19.97
CA GLN A 107 64.13 1.92 21.17
C GLN A 107 65.57 1.48 20.87
N LYS A 108 66.53 2.43 20.98
CA LYS A 108 67.97 2.14 21.09
C LYS A 108 68.72 3.26 21.85
N SER A 109 68.70 3.20 23.18
CA SER A 109 69.77 3.62 24.14
C SER A 109 69.18 3.66 25.57
N LEU A 110 69.47 2.68 26.43
CA LEU A 110 70.58 2.55 27.39
C LEU A 110 70.30 3.19 28.78
N ILE A 111 70.11 2.29 29.77
CA ILE A 111 70.74 2.20 31.13
C ILE A 111 70.41 3.36 32.12
N GLU A 112 69.89 3.15 33.35
CA GLU A 112 70.42 2.38 34.50
C GLU A 112 69.35 2.13 35.60
N LYS A 113 69.58 1.14 36.48
CA LYS A 113 68.75 0.62 37.62
C LYS A 113 68.85 1.53 38.89
N PRO A 114 68.40 1.17 40.15
CA PRO A 114 67.62 0.02 40.66
C PRO A 114 66.52 0.28 41.75
N THR A 115 65.71 -0.76 41.97
CA THR A 115 65.09 -1.25 43.25
C THR A 115 64.07 -0.41 44.04
N SER A 116 62.84 -0.92 44.24
CA SER A 116 62.48 -1.76 45.41
C SER A 116 60.96 -2.02 45.54
N ASN A 117 60.64 -3.22 46.02
CA ASN A 117 59.41 -3.77 46.64
C ASN A 117 58.18 -2.85 46.88
N LYS A 118 56.98 -3.33 46.52
CA LYS A 118 56.01 -3.90 47.48
C LYS A 118 54.71 -4.40 46.84
N THR A 119 54.31 -5.54 47.36
CA THR A 119 53.01 -6.22 47.45
C THR A 119 51.80 -5.30 47.66
N SER A 120 50.64 -5.64 47.05
CA SER A 120 49.35 -5.94 47.73
C SER A 120 48.09 -5.53 46.93
N LYS A 121 47.21 -6.53 46.73
CA LYS A 121 45.76 -6.57 47.04
C LYS A 121 44.79 -5.48 46.51
N LYS A 122 43.72 -6.01 45.86
CA LYS A 122 42.27 -5.72 46.09
C LYS A 122 41.81 -4.32 45.57
N VAL A 123 40.62 -4.02 45.04
CA VAL A 123 39.22 -4.40 45.34
C VAL A 123 38.34 -3.95 44.14
N ASN A 124 37.23 -4.67 43.91
CA ASN A 124 36.08 -4.29 43.07
C ASN A 124 35.31 -3.05 43.60
N ALA A 125 34.87 -2.16 42.71
CA ALA A 125 33.75 -1.25 42.94
C ALA A 125 32.97 -1.11 41.62
N ASN A 126 31.83 -1.80 41.48
CA ASN A 126 30.49 -1.22 41.43
C ASN A 126 30.41 0.30 41.61
N GLU A 127 29.94 0.99 40.57
CA GLU A 127 29.40 2.34 40.66
C GLU A 127 28.07 2.40 39.90
N SER A 128 27.06 2.76 40.69
CA SER A 128 25.65 2.95 40.41
C SER A 128 25.42 4.28 39.67
N LEU A 129 24.59 4.26 38.62
CA LEU A 129 24.19 5.45 37.89
C LEU A 129 22.82 5.96 38.38
N GLU A 130 22.82 7.25 38.66
CA GLU A 130 21.74 8.07 39.20
C GLU A 130 20.56 8.19 38.24
N THR A 131 19.37 8.25 38.82
CA THR A 131 18.10 8.51 38.13
C THR A 131 17.75 9.99 38.30
N GLU A 132 17.80 10.75 37.22
CA GLU A 132 17.29 12.13 37.20
C GLU A 132 15.78 12.12 36.96
N LYS A 133 15.07 12.65 37.96
CA LYS A 133 13.65 13.02 37.95
C LYS A 133 13.45 14.23 37.03
N ILE A 134 12.47 14.15 36.13
CA ILE A 134 11.92 15.34 35.46
C ILE A 134 10.54 15.63 36.06
N HIS A 135 10.36 16.90 36.35
CA HIS A 135 9.32 17.55 37.13
C HIS A 135 7.95 17.53 36.42
N GLU A 136 6.92 17.10 37.15
CA GLU A 136 5.51 17.47 36.94
C GLU A 136 5.31 18.92 37.38
N THR A 137 4.60 19.71 36.56
CA THR A 137 3.87 20.91 37.01
C THR A 137 2.55 20.99 36.28
N ASP A 138 1.52 21.14 37.08
CA ASP A 138 0.10 21.07 36.80
C ASP A 138 -0.51 22.48 36.66
N GLU A 139 -1.70 22.51 36.06
CA GLU A 139 -2.77 23.53 36.11
C GLU A 139 -2.53 25.02 35.75
N HIS A 140 -3.31 25.51 34.77
CA HIS A 140 -4.38 26.48 35.04
C HIS A 140 -5.40 26.63 33.88
N LEU A 141 -6.65 26.28 34.19
CA LEU A 141 -7.93 26.97 33.90
C LEU A 141 -7.96 28.08 32.83
N ARG A 142 -8.89 27.94 31.86
CA ARG A 142 -9.96 28.94 31.66
C ARG A 142 -11.09 28.46 30.74
N ASP A 143 -12.29 28.60 31.29
CA ASP A 143 -13.61 28.51 30.69
C ASP A 143 -13.91 29.58 29.62
N SER A 144 -15.13 29.49 29.07
CA SER A 144 -15.90 30.48 28.28
C SER A 144 -15.56 30.52 26.78
N GLU A 145 -16.49 30.57 25.83
CA GLU A 145 -17.89 30.95 25.87
C GLU A 145 -18.57 30.46 24.57
N THR A 146 -19.72 29.83 24.72
CA THR A 146 -20.71 29.61 23.67
C THR A 146 -21.40 30.94 23.39
N VAL A 147 -21.30 31.45 22.15
CA VAL A 147 -22.13 32.58 21.71
C VAL A 147 -22.77 32.21 20.38
N GLY A 148 -24.08 31.94 20.46
CA GLY A 148 -24.96 31.96 19.29
C GLY A 148 -25.06 33.38 18.76
N PHE A 149 -25.18 33.51 17.45
CA PHE A 149 -25.59 34.77 16.86
C PHE A 149 -26.71 34.53 15.87
N ASP A 150 -27.81 35.19 16.17
CA ASP A 150 -29.10 35.14 15.52
C ASP A 150 -29.11 35.73 14.11
N THR A 151 -30.03 35.17 13.33
CA THR A 151 -30.95 35.87 12.42
C THR A 151 -30.85 37.41 12.37
N PHE A 152 -30.68 37.94 11.16
CA PHE A 152 -31.22 39.26 10.82
C PHE A 152 -31.88 39.23 9.44
N GLU A 153 -33.19 39.40 9.50
CA GLU A 153 -34.13 39.71 8.43
C GLU A 153 -34.19 41.24 8.26
N THR A 154 -34.87 41.71 7.20
CA THR A 154 -35.19 43.12 6.84
C THR A 154 -34.04 43.93 6.19
N SER A 155 -34.22 44.78 5.19
CA SER A 155 -35.39 45.20 4.40
C SER A 155 -34.89 46.06 3.22
N ASP A 156 -35.68 46.03 2.15
CA ASP A 156 -35.95 47.08 1.16
C ASP A 156 -35.35 48.47 1.41
N GLN A 157 -34.71 49.04 0.37
CA GLN A 157 -35.12 50.36 -0.12
C GLN A 157 -34.75 50.55 -1.60
N ALA A 158 -35.78 50.88 -2.37
CA ALA A 158 -35.74 51.37 -3.72
C ALA A 158 -35.31 52.84 -3.78
N GLU A 159 -34.67 53.26 -4.87
CA GLU A 159 -34.93 54.50 -5.62
C GLU A 159 -34.13 54.46 -6.94
N LYS A 160 -34.81 54.50 -8.10
CA LYS A 160 -34.90 55.66 -9.03
C LYS A 160 -33.53 56.14 -9.56
N SER A 161 -33.30 56.44 -10.83
CA SER A 161 -34.12 56.61 -12.04
C SER A 161 -33.17 57.12 -13.16
N SER A 162 -33.52 56.85 -14.42
CA SER A 162 -33.27 57.60 -15.69
C SER A 162 -32.86 56.63 -16.81
N GLU A 163 -33.77 56.18 -17.67
CA GLU A 163 -34.45 56.85 -18.81
C GLU A 163 -33.52 57.36 -19.93
N THR A 164 -33.52 56.66 -21.06
CA THR A 164 -33.78 57.17 -22.43
C THR A 164 -33.77 55.97 -23.41
N LYS A 165 -34.93 55.41 -23.81
CA LYS A 165 -35.85 55.75 -24.93
C LYS A 165 -35.30 55.58 -26.36
N ALA A 166 -35.81 54.55 -27.06
CA ALA A 166 -36.41 54.55 -28.42
C ALA A 166 -36.87 53.09 -28.74
N GLU A 167 -38.15 52.68 -28.63
CA GLU A 167 -39.27 52.81 -29.62
C GLU A 167 -38.89 52.33 -31.04
N GLN A 168 -39.50 51.35 -31.73
CA GLN A 168 -40.87 50.77 -31.84
C GLN A 168 -40.79 49.49 -32.76
N PRO A 169 -41.87 48.77 -33.18
CA PRO A 169 -43.11 48.34 -32.50
C PRO A 169 -43.52 46.85 -32.75
N THR A 170 -44.36 46.34 -31.83
CA THR A 170 -45.50 45.40 -31.96
C THR A 170 -45.51 44.21 -32.95
N GLU A 171 -45.73 43.00 -32.42
CA GLU A 171 -46.90 42.20 -32.80
C GLU A 171 -47.33 41.24 -31.67
N THR A 172 -48.64 41.20 -31.46
CA THR A 172 -49.36 40.60 -30.34
C THR A 172 -49.79 39.18 -30.69
N ILE A 173 -49.40 38.15 -29.92
CA ILE A 173 -50.09 36.86 -29.92
C ILE A 173 -50.27 36.37 -28.47
N THR A 174 -51.54 36.34 -28.07
CA THR A 174 -52.13 35.70 -26.89
C THR A 174 -51.99 34.18 -26.96
N LYS A 175 -51.39 33.53 -25.95
CA LYS A 175 -51.81 32.18 -25.47
C LYS A 175 -51.53 32.00 -23.98
N SER A 176 -52.57 31.50 -23.33
CA SER A 176 -52.80 31.32 -21.90
C SER A 176 -52.41 29.93 -21.39
N ASN A 177 -52.18 29.86 -20.07
CA ASN A 177 -52.48 28.74 -19.16
C ASN A 177 -51.89 27.36 -19.48
N LEU A 178 -50.70 27.06 -18.92
CA LEU A 178 -50.31 25.68 -18.64
C LEU A 178 -49.17 25.54 -17.61
N ASP A 179 -49.28 26.09 -16.38
CA ASP A 179 -48.19 25.90 -15.39
C ASP A 179 -48.61 25.63 -13.94
N THR A 180 -49.89 25.39 -13.67
CA THR A 180 -50.36 25.16 -12.28
C THR A 180 -50.58 23.69 -11.91
N GLN A 181 -50.21 22.73 -12.79
CA GLN A 181 -50.39 21.29 -12.52
C GLN A 181 -49.09 20.52 -12.24
N ASN A 182 -47.90 21.06 -12.53
CA ASN A 182 -46.65 20.36 -12.27
C ASN A 182 -46.14 20.52 -10.82
N LEU A 183 -46.44 21.63 -10.15
CA LEU A 183 -45.95 21.87 -8.77
C LEU A 183 -46.62 20.98 -7.71
N LYS A 184 -47.85 20.51 -7.94
CA LYS A 184 -48.53 19.61 -6.98
C LYS A 184 -48.12 18.14 -7.09
N LYS A 185 -47.41 17.76 -8.15
CA LYS A 185 -46.97 16.37 -8.37
C LYS A 185 -45.61 16.10 -7.70
N GLU A 186 -44.79 17.13 -7.53
CA GLU A 186 -43.50 17.03 -6.85
C GLU A 186 -43.65 17.03 -5.31
N GLU A 187 -44.56 17.82 -4.74
CA GLU A 187 -44.82 17.79 -3.28
C GLU A 187 -45.30 16.40 -2.80
N LYS A 188 -46.14 15.73 -3.59
CA LYS A 188 -46.68 14.41 -3.21
C LYS A 188 -45.62 13.30 -3.26
N ALA A 189 -44.62 13.42 -4.14
CA ALA A 189 -43.52 12.47 -4.25
C ALA A 189 -42.48 12.63 -3.13
N VAL A 190 -42.31 13.84 -2.61
CA VAL A 190 -41.41 14.11 -1.47
C VAL A 190 -42.02 13.61 -0.16
N GLU A 191 -43.33 13.73 0.02
CA GLU A 191 -44.03 13.28 1.23
C GLU A 191 -44.11 11.74 1.35
N GLU A 192 -44.30 11.04 0.22
CA GLU A 192 -44.33 9.57 0.19
C GLU A 192 -42.94 8.95 0.45
N LYS A 193 -41.87 9.67 0.08
CA LYS A 193 -40.48 9.28 0.37
C LYS A 193 -40.06 9.54 1.81
N ALA A 194 -40.64 10.57 2.46
CA ALA A 194 -40.44 10.84 3.88
C ALA A 194 -41.16 9.82 4.79
N GLN A 195 -42.33 9.32 4.38
CA GLN A 195 -43.04 8.27 5.12
C GLN A 195 -42.37 6.90 5.04
N SER A 196 -41.70 6.58 3.93
CA SER A 196 -41.00 5.29 3.77
C SER A 196 -39.67 5.23 4.55
N LEU A 197 -39.03 6.37 4.82
CA LEU A 197 -37.84 6.44 5.69
C LEU A 197 -38.16 6.24 7.18
N LYS A 198 -39.31 6.70 7.66
CA LYS A 198 -39.74 6.49 9.06
C LYS A 198 -40.04 5.03 9.38
N ILE A 199 -40.52 4.25 8.42
CA ILE A 199 -40.82 2.81 8.62
C ILE A 199 -39.53 1.98 8.76
N GLN A 200 -38.40 2.44 8.21
CA GLN A 200 -37.11 1.74 8.35
C GLN A 200 -36.43 2.00 9.70
N GLU A 201 -36.55 3.19 10.28
CA GLU A 201 -35.93 3.53 11.57
C GLU A 201 -36.59 2.79 12.75
N ASP A 202 -37.91 2.61 12.72
CA ASP A 202 -38.62 1.90 13.80
C ASP A 202 -38.30 0.39 13.83
N SER A 203 -37.93 -0.21 12.69
CA SER A 203 -37.57 -1.63 12.61
C SER A 203 -36.15 -1.97 13.10
N ALA A 204 -35.27 -0.97 13.22
CA ALA A 204 -33.90 -1.17 13.72
C ALA A 204 -33.81 -1.18 15.25
N SER A 205 -34.78 -0.56 15.94
CA SER A 205 -34.76 -0.42 17.41
C SER A 205 -35.23 -1.68 18.18
N ASP A 206 -35.94 -2.59 17.52
CA ASP A 206 -36.44 -3.83 18.13
C ASP A 206 -35.47 -5.02 18.04
N PHE A 207 -34.44 -4.96 17.19
CA PHE A 207 -33.45 -6.04 17.05
C PHE A 207 -32.34 -5.98 18.12
N GLU A 208 -32.00 -4.78 18.63
CA GLU A 208 -30.97 -4.62 19.67
C GLU A 208 -31.41 -5.11 21.07
N LYS A 209 -32.72 -5.23 21.33
CA LYS A 209 -33.23 -5.76 22.61
C LYS A 209 -33.26 -7.28 22.70
N GLN A 210 -33.14 -8.01 21.59
CA GLN A 210 -33.28 -9.47 21.57
C GLN A 210 -31.93 -10.22 21.57
N VAL A 211 -30.82 -9.54 21.29
CA VAL A 211 -29.46 -10.14 21.30
C VAL A 211 -28.76 -9.99 22.66
N GLY A 212 -29.26 -9.10 23.53
CA GLY A 212 -28.68 -8.84 24.86
C GLY A 212 -28.99 -9.86 25.96
N SER A 213 -29.83 -10.89 25.73
CA SER A 213 -30.29 -11.80 26.79
C SER A 213 -29.77 -13.26 26.70
N MET A 214 -28.76 -13.55 25.87
CA MET A 214 -28.21 -14.92 25.72
C MET A 214 -26.73 -15.08 26.11
N GLN A 215 -26.06 -14.05 26.63
CA GLN A 215 -24.62 -14.11 26.94
C GLN A 215 -24.23 -13.94 28.41
N GLU A 216 -25.15 -14.19 29.35
CA GLU A 216 -24.88 -13.99 30.78
C GLU A 216 -25.15 -15.23 31.65
N ASN A 217 -24.86 -16.44 31.15
CA ASN A 217 -24.89 -17.66 31.96
C ASN A 217 -23.88 -18.69 31.45
N HIS A 218 -22.56 -18.42 31.52
CA HIS A 218 -21.55 -19.50 31.52
C HIS A 218 -20.15 -19.05 31.96
N ILE A 219 -20.02 -18.30 33.07
CA ILE A 219 -18.72 -18.16 33.74
C ILE A 219 -18.94 -18.30 35.24
N LEU A 220 -18.23 -19.26 35.84
CA LEU A 220 -18.07 -19.62 37.26
C LEU A 220 -18.63 -21.00 37.63
N LYS A 221 -17.81 -22.04 37.44
CA LYS A 221 -17.70 -23.12 38.42
C LYS A 221 -16.30 -23.72 38.44
N ALA A 222 -15.73 -23.67 39.64
CA ALA A 222 -14.41 -24.11 40.03
C ALA A 222 -14.13 -25.59 39.72
N SER A 223 -12.85 -25.94 39.56
CA SER A 223 -12.35 -27.27 39.89
C SER A 223 -10.88 -27.21 40.33
N GLN A 224 -10.66 -27.87 41.46
CA GLN A 224 -9.44 -28.04 42.23
C GLN A 224 -8.41 -28.94 41.50
N PRO A 225 -7.12 -28.93 41.90
CA PRO A 225 -6.13 -29.86 41.37
C PRO A 225 -6.34 -31.25 41.96
N ALA A 226 -6.63 -32.24 41.11
CA ALA A 226 -6.73 -33.65 41.49
C ALA A 226 -5.35 -34.32 41.48
N GLU A 227 -5.09 -35.05 42.55
CA GLU A 227 -3.93 -35.89 42.80
C GLU A 227 -3.82 -37.04 41.78
N THR A 228 -2.59 -37.33 41.37
CA THR A 228 -2.21 -38.45 40.51
C THR A 228 -2.21 -39.77 41.28
N PRO A 229 -2.90 -40.83 40.82
CA PRO A 229 -2.69 -42.18 41.34
C PRO A 229 -1.48 -42.86 40.64
N PRO A 230 -0.75 -43.76 41.34
CA PRO A 230 0.35 -44.51 40.76
C PRO A 230 -0.18 -45.65 39.88
N VAL A 231 0.27 -45.71 38.63
CA VAL A 231 -0.03 -46.83 37.72
C VAL A 231 1.13 -47.81 37.73
N ASN A 232 0.74 -49.06 37.94
CA ASN A 232 1.49 -50.26 38.18
C ASN A 232 2.34 -50.69 36.96
N GLU A 233 3.64 -50.93 37.18
CA GLU A 233 4.51 -51.72 36.31
C GLU A 233 4.16 -53.20 36.48
N GLU A 234 3.52 -53.83 35.48
CA GLU A 234 3.83 -55.20 35.03
C GLU A 234 2.82 -55.66 33.97
N ALA A 235 3.34 -56.46 33.02
CA ALA A 235 2.65 -57.20 31.96
C ALA A 235 2.24 -56.40 30.70
N LEU A 236 3.15 -56.35 29.71
CA LEU A 236 3.02 -57.18 28.51
C LEU A 236 4.33 -57.14 27.69
N ARG A 237 5.07 -58.25 27.74
CA ARG A 237 6.04 -58.64 26.71
C ARG A 237 5.30 -59.47 25.65
N VAL A 238 5.86 -59.45 24.43
CA VAL A 238 5.66 -60.37 23.30
C VAL A 238 4.70 -59.88 22.20
N ASN A 239 5.23 -59.10 21.25
CA ASN A 239 5.36 -59.47 19.82
C ASN A 239 5.78 -58.26 18.95
N GLU A 240 7.10 -58.03 18.85
CA GLU A 240 7.70 -57.30 17.74
C GLU A 240 8.15 -58.31 16.67
N ALA A 241 7.48 -58.31 15.52
CA ALA A 241 8.06 -58.78 14.26
C ALA A 241 7.29 -58.21 13.06
N ASN A 242 7.90 -57.20 12.42
CA ASN A 242 7.92 -56.97 10.98
C ASN A 242 6.59 -56.68 10.25
N HIS A 243 6.11 -55.43 10.29
CA HIS A 243 5.44 -54.82 9.13
C HIS A 243 5.40 -53.28 9.17
N GLU A 244 6.58 -52.64 9.27
CA GLU A 244 6.71 -51.19 9.05
C GLU A 244 7.34 -50.94 7.68
N GLY A 245 6.55 -50.36 6.77
CA GLY A 245 7.08 -49.78 5.54
C GLY A 245 6.26 -49.98 4.27
N ASP A 246 4.94 -49.69 4.27
CA ASP A 246 4.26 -49.36 2.98
C ASP A 246 2.88 -48.66 3.08
N THR A 247 2.33 -48.45 4.28
CA THR A 247 0.97 -47.88 4.43
C THR A 247 0.90 -46.34 4.34
N ALA A 248 2.01 -45.62 4.51
CA ALA A 248 2.01 -44.15 4.46
C ALA A 248 1.94 -43.58 3.02
N VAL A 249 2.39 -44.34 2.01
CA VAL A 249 2.41 -43.86 0.60
C VAL A 249 1.04 -44.00 -0.07
N ARG A 250 0.19 -44.92 0.40
CA ARG A 250 -1.16 -45.13 -0.18
C ARG A 250 -2.18 -44.07 0.24
N ALA A 251 -2.06 -43.48 1.42
CA ALA A 251 -2.95 -42.42 1.90
C ALA A 251 -2.80 -41.11 1.09
N GLY A 252 -1.60 -40.81 0.60
CA GLY A 252 -1.32 -39.59 -0.18
C GLY A 252 -1.98 -39.55 -1.57
N ASN A 253 -2.37 -40.71 -2.12
CA ASN A 253 -3.02 -40.77 -3.44
C ASN A 253 -4.55 -40.71 -3.37
N VAL A 254 -5.17 -41.20 -2.29
CA VAL A 254 -6.64 -41.16 -2.13
C VAL A 254 -7.11 -39.71 -1.90
N ILE A 255 -6.40 -38.94 -1.08
CA ILE A 255 -6.72 -37.52 -0.80
C ILE A 255 -6.68 -36.66 -2.08
N LYS A 256 -5.77 -36.95 -3.02
CA LYS A 256 -5.63 -36.18 -4.27
C LYS A 256 -6.82 -36.37 -5.22
N ALA A 257 -7.43 -37.56 -5.24
CA ALA A 257 -8.55 -37.86 -6.11
C ALA A 257 -9.82 -37.11 -5.69
N ASP A 258 -10.04 -36.96 -4.38
CA ASP A 258 -11.23 -36.29 -3.86
C ASP A 258 -11.11 -34.76 -3.92
N PHE A 259 -9.92 -34.21 -3.62
CA PHE A 259 -9.69 -32.77 -3.76
C PHE A 259 -9.88 -32.28 -5.21
N THR A 260 -9.49 -33.08 -6.21
CA THR A 260 -9.69 -32.72 -7.63
C THR A 260 -11.18 -32.63 -7.99
N LYS A 261 -12.02 -33.51 -7.42
CA LYS A 261 -13.48 -33.45 -7.61
C LYS A 261 -14.08 -32.21 -6.95
N VAL A 262 -13.64 -31.87 -5.72
CA VAL A 262 -14.06 -30.65 -5.02
C VAL A 262 -13.69 -29.42 -5.84
N LEU A 263 -12.46 -29.34 -6.35
CA LEU A 263 -12.04 -28.24 -7.24
C LEU A 263 -12.85 -28.17 -8.53
N SER A 264 -13.26 -29.31 -9.10
CA SER A 264 -14.11 -29.32 -10.29
C SER A 264 -15.48 -28.72 -10.00
N ARG A 265 -16.10 -29.05 -8.86
CA ARG A 265 -17.39 -28.49 -8.42
C ARG A 265 -17.29 -27.00 -8.11
N LEU A 266 -16.22 -26.57 -7.43
CA LEU A 266 -15.99 -25.16 -7.12
C LEU A 266 -15.73 -24.28 -8.36
N ARG A 267 -15.38 -24.88 -9.51
CA ARG A 267 -15.17 -24.19 -10.80
C ARG A 267 -16.42 -24.06 -11.65
N GLU A 268 -17.53 -24.69 -11.25
CA GLU A 268 -18.81 -24.50 -11.95
C GLU A 268 -19.21 -23.03 -11.92
N GLN A 269 -19.86 -22.57 -13.00
CA GLN A 269 -20.32 -21.19 -13.12
C GLN A 269 -21.32 -20.88 -12.00
N VAL A 270 -21.26 -19.66 -11.48
CA VAL A 270 -22.20 -19.18 -10.48
C VAL A 270 -23.53 -18.89 -11.18
N ASP A 271 -24.65 -19.22 -10.53
CA ASP A 271 -25.98 -18.87 -11.05
C ASP A 271 -26.05 -17.35 -11.27
N PRO A 272 -26.39 -16.87 -12.49
CA PRO A 272 -26.56 -15.45 -12.78
C PRO A 272 -27.50 -14.72 -11.82
N SER A 273 -28.46 -15.40 -11.18
CA SER A 273 -29.37 -14.81 -10.19
C SER A 273 -28.66 -14.32 -8.92
N LEU A 274 -27.52 -14.93 -8.58
CA LEU A 274 -26.69 -14.60 -7.43
C LEU A 274 -25.64 -13.53 -7.73
N VAL A 275 -25.46 -13.18 -9.01
CA VAL A 275 -24.54 -12.15 -9.46
C VAL A 275 -25.23 -10.80 -9.36
N LYS A 276 -24.64 -9.90 -8.59
CA LYS A 276 -25.10 -8.51 -8.44
C LYS A 276 -24.22 -7.58 -9.27
N GLN A 277 -24.76 -6.41 -9.60
CA GLN A 277 -24.04 -5.36 -10.31
C GLN A 277 -23.90 -4.13 -9.42
N ARG A 278 -22.72 -3.52 -9.45
CA ARG A 278 -22.48 -2.22 -8.81
C ARG A 278 -21.83 -1.28 -9.80
N GLU A 279 -21.96 0.01 -9.54
CA GLU A 279 -21.19 1.04 -10.22
C GLU A 279 -19.70 0.80 -9.95
N GLY A 280 -18.93 0.57 -11.01
CA GLY A 280 -17.51 0.29 -10.95
C GLY A 280 -16.71 1.57 -11.13
N TRP A 281 -16.40 1.88 -12.38
CA TRP A 281 -15.60 3.04 -12.77
C TRP A 281 -16.34 3.88 -13.80
N ARG A 282 -16.00 5.17 -13.87
CA ARG A 282 -16.51 6.09 -14.88
C ARG A 282 -15.39 6.35 -15.88
N ASP A 283 -15.68 6.20 -17.17
CA ASP A 283 -14.71 6.51 -18.21
C ASP A 283 -14.45 8.02 -18.32
N SER A 284 -13.40 8.41 -19.07
CA SER A 284 -13.10 9.82 -19.34
C SER A 284 -14.19 10.55 -20.12
N ARG A 285 -15.17 9.82 -20.71
CA ARG A 285 -16.31 10.37 -21.45
C ARG A 285 -17.55 10.55 -20.57
N GLY A 286 -17.48 10.14 -19.30
CA GLY A 286 -18.57 10.22 -18.34
C GLY A 286 -19.51 9.00 -18.31
N ASN A 287 -19.28 7.97 -19.11
CA ASN A 287 -20.05 6.73 -19.10
C ASN A 287 -19.71 5.90 -17.85
N MET A 288 -20.74 5.31 -17.25
CA MET A 288 -20.60 4.47 -16.06
C MET A 288 -20.46 3.00 -16.48
N HIS A 289 -19.36 2.36 -16.06
CA HIS A 289 -19.15 0.94 -16.23
C HIS A 289 -19.61 0.20 -14.97
N TYR A 290 -20.44 -0.82 -15.17
CA TYR A 290 -20.91 -1.69 -14.10
C TYR A 290 -19.96 -2.87 -13.93
N VAL A 291 -19.75 -3.27 -12.67
CA VAL A 291 -18.91 -4.43 -12.31
C VAL A 291 -19.80 -5.49 -11.68
N ASP A 292 -19.79 -6.67 -12.30
CA ASP A 292 -20.44 -7.87 -11.79
C ASP A 292 -19.69 -8.36 -10.54
N TYR A 293 -20.41 -8.67 -9.46
CA TYR A 293 -19.82 -9.18 -8.22
C TYR A 293 -20.75 -10.17 -7.51
N VAL A 294 -20.15 -10.97 -6.62
CA VAL A 294 -20.87 -11.86 -5.71
C VAL A 294 -20.70 -11.36 -4.28
N GLU A 295 -21.75 -11.49 -3.48
CA GLU A 295 -21.72 -11.18 -2.04
C GLU A 295 -20.94 -12.23 -1.25
N TRP A 296 -20.41 -11.82 -0.10
CA TRP A 296 -19.51 -12.69 0.66
C TRP A 296 -20.24 -13.92 1.23
N HIS A 297 -21.50 -13.78 1.65
CA HIS A 297 -22.29 -14.88 2.18
C HIS A 297 -22.57 -15.93 1.09
N THR A 298 -22.88 -15.52 -0.14
CA THR A 298 -23.03 -16.44 -1.26
C THR A 298 -21.76 -17.24 -1.53
N VAL A 299 -20.58 -16.63 -1.37
CA VAL A 299 -19.30 -17.36 -1.47
C VAL A 299 -19.15 -18.37 -0.34
N ALA A 300 -19.57 -18.04 0.88
CA ALA A 300 -19.56 -18.97 2.00
C ALA A 300 -20.55 -20.13 1.78
N ASP A 301 -21.78 -19.85 1.34
CA ASP A 301 -22.81 -20.85 1.05
C ASP A 301 -22.31 -21.85 -0.01
N ILE A 302 -21.65 -21.37 -1.08
CA ILE A 302 -21.05 -22.22 -2.11
C ILE A 302 -19.93 -23.11 -1.52
N LEU A 303 -19.13 -22.58 -0.59
CA LEU A 303 -18.07 -23.35 0.07
C LEU A 303 -18.66 -24.40 1.01
N ASP A 304 -19.70 -24.07 1.78
CA ASP A 304 -20.42 -25.00 2.65
C ASP A 304 -21.06 -26.15 1.86
N GLU A 305 -21.70 -25.84 0.73
CA GLU A 305 -22.34 -26.85 -0.13
C GLU A 305 -21.32 -27.76 -0.81
N LYS A 306 -20.25 -27.18 -1.39
CA LYS A 306 -19.34 -27.92 -2.29
C LYS A 306 -18.09 -28.47 -1.59
N ALA A 307 -17.71 -27.90 -0.46
CA ALA A 307 -16.49 -28.21 0.28
C ALA A 307 -16.70 -28.09 1.81
N PRO A 308 -17.56 -28.92 2.42
CA PRO A 308 -18.02 -28.76 3.82
C PRO A 308 -16.91 -28.82 4.89
N ASN A 309 -15.71 -29.25 4.51
CA ASN A 309 -14.54 -29.30 5.38
C ASN A 309 -13.61 -28.07 5.21
N TRP A 310 -14.08 -27.02 4.55
CA TRP A 310 -13.33 -25.78 4.44
C TRP A 310 -13.19 -25.08 5.79
N SER A 311 -12.14 -24.29 5.95
CA SER A 311 -11.93 -23.44 7.13
C SER A 311 -11.39 -22.07 6.72
N HIS A 312 -11.74 -21.05 7.49
CA HIS A 312 -11.26 -19.68 7.31
C HIS A 312 -10.39 -19.26 8.50
N SER A 313 -9.35 -18.48 8.23
CA SER A 313 -8.53 -17.86 9.28
C SER A 313 -7.95 -16.53 8.80
N ILE A 314 -7.95 -15.53 9.68
CA ILE A 314 -7.30 -14.23 9.41
C ILE A 314 -5.82 -14.37 9.76
N ARG A 315 -4.94 -14.15 8.78
CA ARG A 315 -3.49 -14.29 8.92
C ARG A 315 -2.83 -13.00 9.38
N GLU A 316 -3.21 -11.89 8.77
CA GLU A 316 -2.60 -10.59 9.02
C GLU A 316 -3.62 -9.47 8.85
N ILE A 317 -3.59 -8.50 9.74
CA ILE A 317 -4.29 -7.23 9.60
C ILE A 317 -3.23 -6.14 9.68
N ARG A 318 -3.09 -5.36 8.60
CA ARG A 318 -2.08 -4.30 8.51
C ARG A 318 -2.74 -2.99 8.08
N GLN A 319 -2.47 -1.92 8.81
CA GLN A 319 -2.90 -0.57 8.44
C GLN A 319 -1.78 0.13 7.67
N ILE A 320 -2.09 0.64 6.48
CA ILE A 320 -1.20 1.40 5.61
C ILE A 320 -1.85 2.75 5.31
N GLY A 321 -1.51 3.76 6.11
CA GLY A 321 -2.14 5.08 6.01
C GLY A 321 -3.61 5.04 6.41
N ASN A 322 -4.49 5.46 5.51
CA ASN A 322 -5.94 5.44 5.67
C ASN A 322 -6.61 4.15 5.15
N ILE A 323 -5.83 3.15 4.75
CA ILE A 323 -6.33 1.87 4.23
C ILE A 323 -5.93 0.76 5.19
N ILE A 324 -6.86 -0.13 5.49
CA ILE A 324 -6.60 -1.40 6.16
C ILE A 324 -6.51 -2.51 5.12
N THR A 325 -5.50 -3.36 5.26
CA THR A 325 -5.28 -4.55 4.43
C THR A 325 -5.43 -5.78 5.31
N VAL A 326 -6.33 -6.69 4.93
CA VAL A 326 -6.59 -7.93 5.66
C VAL A 326 -6.20 -9.11 4.77
N THR A 327 -5.41 -10.03 5.32
CA THR A 327 -5.02 -11.27 4.66
C THR A 327 -5.80 -12.43 5.27
N VAL A 328 -6.61 -13.12 4.47
CA VAL A 328 -7.41 -14.29 4.88
C VAL A 328 -6.87 -15.54 4.20
N ALA A 329 -6.75 -16.63 4.95
CA ALA A 329 -6.40 -17.95 4.45
C ALA A 329 -7.62 -18.89 4.50
N ILE A 330 -7.97 -19.48 3.36
CA ILE A 330 -8.95 -20.57 3.25
C ILE A 330 -8.20 -21.89 3.08
N THR A 331 -8.57 -22.91 3.87
CA THR A 331 -8.01 -24.26 3.75
C THR A 331 -9.11 -25.27 3.42
N ILE A 332 -8.92 -26.05 2.35
CA ILE A 332 -9.82 -27.12 1.89
C ILE A 332 -8.98 -28.38 1.68
N ASP A 333 -9.35 -29.50 2.31
CA ASP A 333 -8.61 -30.78 2.21
C ASP A 333 -7.08 -30.64 2.44
N GLY A 334 -6.66 -29.76 3.36
CA GLY A 334 -5.25 -29.51 3.67
C GLY A 334 -4.52 -28.58 2.69
N VAL A 335 -5.17 -28.08 1.65
CA VAL A 335 -4.62 -27.07 0.73
C VAL A 335 -5.07 -25.68 1.18
N THR A 336 -4.12 -24.82 1.52
CA THR A 336 -4.39 -23.44 1.93
C THR A 336 -4.11 -22.45 0.80
N ARG A 337 -5.02 -21.49 0.58
CA ARG A 337 -4.80 -20.34 -0.31
C ARG A 337 -5.20 -19.05 0.39
N GLU A 338 -4.40 -18.01 0.16
CA GLU A 338 -4.57 -16.72 0.82
C GLU A 338 -5.16 -15.68 -0.14
N GLY A 339 -5.96 -14.77 0.38
CA GLY A 339 -6.50 -13.61 -0.33
C GLY A 339 -6.27 -12.34 0.49
N ILE A 340 -6.01 -11.22 -0.20
CA ILE A 340 -5.78 -9.92 0.43
C ILE A 340 -6.93 -9.00 0.05
N GLY A 341 -7.64 -8.47 1.03
CA GLY A 341 -8.69 -7.49 0.83
C GLY A 341 -8.34 -6.15 1.46
N THR A 342 -8.97 -5.09 0.97
CA THR A 342 -8.70 -3.72 1.40
C THR A 342 -9.97 -2.96 1.74
N GLY A 343 -9.84 -2.02 2.68
CA GLY A 343 -10.93 -1.16 3.11
C GLY A 343 -10.43 0.10 3.79
N ALA A 344 -11.33 1.02 4.10
CA ALA A 344 -10.99 2.23 4.82
C ALA A 344 -10.62 1.91 6.28
N ALA A 345 -9.58 2.54 6.82
CA ALA A 345 -9.10 2.27 8.18
C ALA A 345 -9.87 3.05 9.26
N ASP A 346 -10.64 4.06 8.86
CA ASP A 346 -11.37 4.99 9.74
C ASP A 346 -12.76 4.47 10.16
N SER A 347 -13.20 3.36 9.58
CA SER A 347 -14.55 2.84 9.79
C SER A 347 -14.53 1.33 9.97
N GLU A 348 -15.33 0.85 10.92
CA GLU A 348 -15.56 -0.59 11.14
C GLU A 348 -16.08 -1.26 9.85
N MET A 349 -16.92 -0.53 9.10
CA MET A 349 -17.41 -0.96 7.79
C MET A 349 -16.27 -1.20 6.80
N GLY A 350 -15.21 -0.38 6.85
CA GLY A 350 -14.01 -0.57 6.04
C GLY A 350 -13.22 -1.81 6.42
N ILE A 351 -13.08 -2.10 7.72
CA ILE A 351 -12.44 -3.33 8.22
C ILE A 351 -13.22 -4.58 7.77
N LYS A 352 -14.54 -4.59 8.00
CA LYS A 352 -15.45 -5.67 7.57
C LYS A 352 -15.37 -5.89 6.06
N LYS A 353 -15.38 -4.79 5.28
CA LYS A 353 -15.23 -4.85 3.82
C LYS A 353 -13.89 -5.46 3.40
N ALA A 354 -12.80 -5.12 4.08
CA ALA A 354 -11.48 -5.67 3.79
C ALA A 354 -11.43 -7.18 4.02
N GLU A 355 -12.02 -7.66 5.13
CA GLU A 355 -12.12 -9.10 5.41
C GLU A 355 -12.98 -9.83 4.36
N HIS A 356 -14.16 -9.28 4.05
CA HIS A 356 -15.05 -9.86 3.04
C HIS A 356 -14.38 -9.94 1.66
N ASP A 357 -13.64 -8.90 1.26
CA ASP A 357 -12.89 -8.90 0.00
C ASP A 357 -11.74 -9.92 0.01
N ALA A 358 -11.04 -10.06 1.15
CA ALA A 358 -9.97 -11.03 1.33
C ALA A 358 -10.48 -12.47 1.20
N LEU A 359 -11.62 -12.78 1.85
CA LEU A 359 -12.29 -14.08 1.77
C LEU A 359 -12.65 -14.41 0.32
N LYS A 360 -13.31 -13.50 -0.39
CA LYS A 360 -13.69 -13.70 -1.80
C LYS A 360 -12.47 -13.95 -2.68
N ARG A 361 -11.39 -13.17 -2.50
CA ARG A 361 -10.15 -13.36 -3.27
C ARG A 361 -9.45 -14.67 -2.97
N ALA A 362 -9.51 -15.16 -1.73
CA ALA A 362 -9.00 -16.48 -1.38
C ALA A 362 -9.83 -17.59 -2.06
N ALA A 363 -11.15 -17.48 -2.02
CA ALA A 363 -12.08 -18.45 -2.62
C ALA A 363 -11.95 -18.52 -4.16
N VAL A 364 -11.77 -17.38 -4.83
CA VAL A 364 -11.53 -17.30 -6.28
C VAL A 364 -10.31 -18.11 -6.70
N LYS A 365 -9.28 -18.17 -5.85
CA LYS A 365 -8.12 -19.01 -6.15
C LYS A 365 -8.52 -20.49 -6.23
N PHE A 366 -9.46 -20.99 -5.42
CA PHE A 366 -9.96 -22.36 -5.53
C PHE A 366 -10.87 -22.59 -6.75
N GLY A 367 -11.45 -21.53 -7.31
CA GLY A 367 -12.26 -21.58 -8.52
C GLY A 367 -13.63 -20.91 -8.40
N VAL A 368 -14.04 -20.54 -7.18
CA VAL A 368 -15.35 -19.95 -6.90
C VAL A 368 -15.50 -18.61 -7.63
N ALA A 369 -16.56 -18.45 -8.42
CA ALA A 369 -16.87 -17.22 -9.18
C ALA A 369 -15.72 -16.71 -10.06
N ARG A 370 -14.83 -17.61 -10.53
CA ARG A 370 -13.63 -17.24 -11.28
C ARG A 370 -13.94 -16.71 -12.68
N ASP A 371 -15.09 -17.08 -13.23
CA ASP A 371 -15.65 -16.60 -14.49
C ASP A 371 -15.93 -15.09 -14.49
N LEU A 372 -16.39 -14.53 -13.37
CA LEU A 372 -16.63 -13.08 -13.24
C LEU A 372 -15.35 -12.28 -13.44
N TYR A 373 -14.24 -12.74 -12.89
CA TYR A 373 -12.93 -12.11 -13.07
C TYR A 373 -12.41 -12.20 -14.51
N LYS A 374 -12.72 -13.31 -15.22
CA LYS A 374 -12.34 -13.44 -16.63
C LYS A 374 -13.13 -12.46 -17.50
N LYS A 375 -14.44 -12.37 -17.27
CA LYS A 375 -15.32 -11.44 -17.98
C LYS A 375 -14.89 -9.99 -17.71
N GLU A 376 -14.59 -9.65 -16.46
CA GLU A 376 -14.07 -8.33 -16.10
C GLU A 376 -12.74 -8.04 -16.80
N SER A 377 -11.78 -8.98 -16.80
CA SER A 377 -10.51 -8.80 -17.52
C SER A 377 -10.71 -8.65 -19.04
N GLU A 378 -11.62 -9.39 -19.66
CA GLU A 378 -11.90 -9.27 -21.09
C GLU A 378 -12.59 -7.95 -21.43
N VAL A 379 -13.50 -7.47 -20.58
CA VAL A 379 -14.14 -6.15 -20.74
C VAL A 379 -13.08 -5.07 -20.59
N ILE A 380 -12.22 -5.17 -19.59
CA ILE A 380 -11.10 -4.25 -19.38
C ILE A 380 -10.12 -4.30 -20.57
N GLU A 381 -9.78 -5.47 -21.11
CA GLU A 381 -8.88 -5.57 -22.27
C GLU A 381 -9.53 -5.07 -23.57
N ARG A 382 -10.84 -5.30 -23.76
CA ARG A 382 -11.59 -4.93 -24.98
C ARG A 382 -12.02 -3.46 -25.00
N GLU A 383 -12.52 -2.95 -23.88
CA GLU A 383 -12.96 -1.55 -23.72
C GLU A 383 -11.79 -0.64 -23.31
N GLY A 384 -10.68 -1.23 -22.88
CA GLY A 384 -9.43 -0.55 -22.60
C GLY A 384 -9.28 -0.01 -21.17
N ALA A 385 -8.70 -0.82 -20.27
CA ALA A 385 -7.55 -0.35 -19.50
C ALA A 385 -6.24 -0.52 -20.28
N VAL A 386 -6.36 -0.73 -21.60
CA VAL A 386 -5.35 -0.28 -22.54
C VAL A 386 -5.24 1.22 -22.32
N VAL A 387 -4.20 1.60 -21.59
CA VAL A 387 -3.46 2.83 -21.81
C VAL A 387 -3.11 2.81 -23.30
N GLU A 388 -4.05 3.21 -24.17
CA GLU A 388 -3.87 3.24 -25.63
C GLU A 388 -2.79 4.26 -25.92
N ASN A 389 -1.57 3.74 -25.96
CA ASN A 389 -0.32 4.45 -25.82
C ASN A 389 -0.23 5.17 -24.46
N PRO A 390 0.76 4.88 -23.61
CA PRO A 390 1.18 5.91 -22.66
C PRO A 390 1.48 7.11 -23.55
N LYS A 391 0.63 8.15 -23.52
CA LYS A 391 0.95 9.41 -24.19
C LYS A 391 2.41 9.67 -23.81
N PRO A 392 3.33 9.86 -24.78
CA PRO A 392 4.77 9.68 -24.59
C PRO A 392 5.41 10.53 -23.46
N PHE A 393 4.61 11.33 -22.77
CA PHE A 393 4.96 12.33 -21.78
C PHE A 393 4.35 12.09 -20.39
N GLY A 394 3.69 10.94 -20.16
CA GLY A 394 3.21 10.58 -18.82
C GLY A 394 2.17 11.54 -18.26
N PHE A 395 1.25 12.00 -19.10
CA PHE A 395 0.16 12.88 -18.65
C PHE A 395 -0.72 12.19 -17.59
N PRO A 396 -1.18 12.93 -16.57
CA PRO A 396 -2.14 12.39 -15.60
C PRO A 396 -3.46 12.03 -16.28
N ALA A 397 -4.15 11.00 -15.78
CA ALA A 397 -5.42 10.53 -16.32
C ALA A 397 -6.52 11.62 -16.28
N ASP A 398 -6.57 12.40 -15.19
CA ASP A 398 -7.44 13.57 -15.06
C ASP A 398 -6.60 14.83 -15.22
N PRO A 399 -6.65 15.52 -16.39
CA PRO A 399 -5.89 16.74 -16.57
C PRO A 399 -6.54 17.94 -15.88
N LEU A 400 -7.80 17.87 -15.46
CA LEU A 400 -8.56 18.98 -14.86
C LEU A 400 -8.26 19.18 -13.37
N ALA A 401 -8.16 20.44 -12.95
CA ALA A 401 -8.00 20.81 -11.55
C ALA A 401 -9.29 20.53 -10.77
N LYS A 402 -9.18 19.77 -9.66
CA LYS A 402 -10.34 19.45 -8.81
C LYS A 402 -10.67 20.56 -7.80
N SER A 403 -9.73 21.45 -7.55
CA SER A 403 -9.86 22.57 -6.60
C SER A 403 -9.02 23.75 -7.05
N VAL A 404 -9.32 24.94 -6.51
CA VAL A 404 -8.51 26.16 -6.72
C VAL A 404 -7.06 25.95 -6.29
N SER A 405 -6.84 25.16 -5.22
CA SER A 405 -5.51 24.80 -4.75
C SER A 405 -4.75 23.87 -5.70
N ASP A 406 -5.43 23.22 -6.64
CA ASP A 406 -4.85 22.36 -7.67
C ASP A 406 -4.67 23.09 -9.02
N LEU A 407 -5.02 24.37 -9.12
CA LEU A 407 -4.78 25.16 -10.33
C LEU A 407 -3.27 25.46 -10.51
N PRO A 408 -2.80 25.62 -11.77
CA PRO A 408 -1.39 25.84 -12.05
C PRO A 408 -0.93 27.14 -11.41
N THR A 409 0.29 27.13 -10.89
CA THR A 409 0.88 28.33 -10.30
C THR A 409 1.18 29.36 -11.39
N SER A 410 1.21 30.65 -11.04
CA SER A 410 1.58 31.73 -11.98
C SER A 410 2.96 31.48 -12.63
N LYS A 411 3.87 30.81 -11.92
CA LYS A 411 5.18 30.40 -12.44
C LYS A 411 5.05 29.33 -13.54
N GLN A 412 4.17 28.35 -13.37
CA GLN A 412 3.90 27.33 -14.39
C GLN A 412 3.27 27.96 -15.63
N PHE A 413 2.26 28.85 -15.47
CA PHE A 413 1.69 29.58 -16.60
C PHE A 413 2.72 30.45 -17.33
N GLY A 414 3.58 31.15 -16.59
CA GLY A 414 4.66 31.94 -17.15
C GLY A 414 5.63 31.10 -17.98
N LEU A 415 5.98 29.90 -17.50
CA LEU A 415 6.87 28.98 -18.21
C LEU A 415 6.22 28.40 -19.46
N ILE A 416 4.96 27.98 -19.39
CA ILE A 416 4.19 27.46 -20.55
C ILE A 416 4.14 28.52 -21.65
N ARG A 417 3.78 29.76 -21.31
CA ARG A 417 3.72 30.87 -22.28
C ARG A 417 5.09 31.28 -22.83
N ALA A 418 6.15 31.16 -22.03
CA ALA A 418 7.51 31.43 -22.50
C ALA A 418 7.93 30.41 -23.57
N LEU A 419 7.75 29.11 -23.30
CA LEU A 419 8.05 28.03 -24.24
C LEU A 419 7.21 28.16 -25.53
N GLY A 420 5.92 28.45 -25.39
CA GLY A 420 5.04 28.68 -26.54
C GLY A 420 5.50 29.82 -27.45
N ARG A 421 5.89 30.97 -26.87
CA ARG A 421 6.42 32.11 -27.64
C ARG A 421 7.75 31.79 -28.33
N GLU A 422 8.61 31.03 -27.69
CA GLU A 422 9.91 30.63 -28.26
C GLU A 422 9.73 29.72 -29.47
N MET A 423 8.75 28.81 -29.42
CA MET A 423 8.44 27.87 -30.50
C MET A 423 7.44 28.40 -31.54
N GLY A 424 6.84 29.58 -31.30
CA GLY A 424 5.78 30.13 -32.15
C GLY A 424 4.47 29.33 -32.12
N ILE A 425 4.19 28.61 -31.04
CA ILE A 425 3.00 27.76 -30.87
C ILE A 425 1.95 28.46 -29.99
N ASP A 426 0.68 28.37 -30.41
CA ASP A 426 -0.47 28.76 -29.60
C ASP A 426 -0.70 27.71 -28.49
N VAL A 427 -0.32 28.07 -27.26
CA VAL A 427 -0.31 27.14 -26.12
C VAL A 427 -1.71 26.74 -25.66
N GLU A 428 -2.71 27.61 -25.83
CA GLU A 428 -4.09 27.29 -25.50
C GLU A 428 -4.65 26.24 -26.47
N LYS A 429 -4.39 26.41 -27.77
CA LYS A 429 -4.79 25.43 -28.79
C LYS A 429 -4.06 24.10 -28.61
N GLU A 430 -2.75 24.14 -28.39
CA GLU A 430 -1.93 22.95 -28.17
C GLU A 430 -2.38 22.19 -26.90
N CYS A 431 -2.68 22.91 -25.82
CA CYS A 431 -3.20 22.31 -24.58
C CYS A 431 -4.55 21.61 -24.83
N GLN A 432 -5.44 22.23 -25.59
CA GLN A 432 -6.72 21.64 -25.97
C GLN A 432 -6.56 20.39 -26.83
N GLU A 433 -5.60 20.37 -27.77
CA GLU A 433 -5.33 19.21 -28.62
C GLU A 433 -4.70 18.05 -27.84
N VAL A 434 -3.72 18.35 -26.96
CA VAL A 434 -2.96 17.31 -26.24
C VAL A 434 -3.69 16.80 -25.00
N LEU A 435 -4.32 17.68 -24.23
CA LEU A 435 -4.99 17.36 -22.96
C LEU A 435 -6.51 17.32 -23.06
N GLY A 436 -7.12 17.89 -24.10
CA GLY A 436 -8.58 17.92 -24.24
C GLY A 436 -9.27 18.97 -23.36
N CYS A 437 -8.53 19.91 -22.76
CA CYS A 437 -9.06 20.93 -21.87
C CYS A 437 -8.36 22.27 -22.03
N LYS A 438 -8.99 23.33 -21.50
CA LYS A 438 -8.43 24.69 -21.57
C LYS A 438 -7.26 24.85 -20.61
N LEU A 439 -6.30 25.68 -20.98
CA LEU A 439 -5.09 25.92 -20.20
C LEU A 439 -5.38 26.41 -18.77
N ASN A 440 -6.45 27.18 -18.56
CA ASN A 440 -6.86 27.68 -17.24
C ASN A 440 -7.57 26.64 -16.35
N GLU A 441 -7.92 25.48 -16.88
CA GLU A 441 -8.67 24.43 -16.19
C GLU A 441 -7.77 23.24 -15.80
N ILE A 442 -6.50 23.22 -16.22
CA ILE A 442 -5.61 22.08 -15.99
C ILE A 442 -5.10 22.02 -14.55
N SER A 443 -4.85 20.83 -14.01
CA SER A 443 -4.24 20.63 -12.68
C SER A 443 -2.77 21.01 -12.66
N LYS A 444 -2.21 21.26 -11.48
CA LYS A 444 -0.76 21.52 -11.28
C LYS A 444 0.10 20.40 -11.85
N ARG A 445 -0.35 19.14 -11.72
CA ARG A 445 0.35 17.97 -12.25
C ARG A 445 0.28 17.93 -13.77
N ALA A 446 -0.89 18.20 -14.36
CA ALA A 446 -1.05 18.27 -15.81
C ALA A 446 -0.22 19.40 -16.42
N ALA A 447 -0.17 20.56 -15.76
CA ALA A 447 0.68 21.68 -16.16
C ALA A 447 2.17 21.32 -16.18
N SER A 448 2.67 20.62 -15.14
CA SER A 448 4.06 20.14 -15.11
C SER A 448 4.37 19.15 -16.23
N ALA A 449 3.46 18.21 -16.50
CA ALA A 449 3.61 17.27 -17.61
C ALA A 449 3.57 17.98 -18.97
N PHE A 450 2.72 18.99 -19.13
CA PHE A 450 2.62 19.81 -20.34
C PHE A 450 3.87 20.66 -20.59
N ILE A 451 4.50 21.17 -19.53
CA ILE A 451 5.81 21.84 -19.64
C ILE A 451 6.87 20.86 -20.18
N THR A 452 6.93 19.64 -19.64
CA THR A 452 7.88 18.62 -20.12
C THR A 452 7.62 18.25 -21.59
N TYR A 453 6.35 18.16 -21.98
CA TYR A 453 5.96 17.96 -23.38
C TYR A 453 6.48 19.08 -24.28
N LEU A 454 6.22 20.35 -23.93
CA LEU A 454 6.68 21.49 -24.73
C LEU A 454 8.21 21.54 -24.84
N GLN A 455 8.94 21.25 -23.76
CA GLN A 455 10.40 21.16 -23.78
C GLN A 455 10.92 20.07 -24.72
N GLU A 456 10.24 18.92 -24.79
CA GLU A 456 10.61 17.88 -25.74
C GLU A 456 10.33 18.28 -27.19
N VAL A 457 9.19 18.93 -27.45
CA VAL A 457 8.87 19.44 -28.78
C VAL A 457 9.93 20.47 -29.22
N GLN A 458 10.32 21.37 -28.32
CA GLN A 458 11.42 22.32 -28.52
C GLN A 458 12.73 21.60 -28.88
N ARG A 459 13.10 20.56 -28.12
CA ARG A 459 14.31 19.78 -28.40
C ARG A 459 14.27 19.16 -29.79
N LYS A 460 13.15 18.53 -30.17
CA LYS A 460 12.99 17.90 -31.48
C LYS A 460 13.05 18.90 -32.64
N GLN A 461 12.48 20.10 -32.47
CA GLN A 461 12.61 21.18 -33.46
C GLN A 461 14.08 21.59 -33.63
N SER A 462 14.81 21.77 -32.53
CA SER A 462 16.24 22.11 -32.59
C SER A 462 17.10 21.01 -33.24
N GLU A 463 16.76 19.74 -33.01
CA GLU A 463 17.43 18.60 -33.66
C GLU A 463 17.18 18.57 -35.18
N GLN A 464 15.94 18.84 -35.62
CA GLN A 464 15.58 18.91 -37.04
C GLN A 464 16.27 20.08 -37.75
N GLU A 465 16.35 21.26 -37.13
CA GLU A 465 17.05 22.42 -37.68
C GLU A 465 18.56 22.19 -37.80
N SER A 466 19.14 21.35 -36.94
CA SER A 466 20.57 21.01 -36.96
C SER A 466 20.96 19.93 -38.00
N GLN A 467 19.98 19.25 -38.60
CA GLN A 467 20.22 18.15 -39.56
C GLN A 467 20.54 18.50 -41.03
N PRO A 468 20.55 19.76 -41.55
CA PRO A 468 20.88 19.98 -42.95
C PRO A 468 22.36 20.30 -43.12
N LEU A 469 23.11 19.37 -43.74
CA LEU A 469 24.20 19.63 -44.71
C LEU A 469 25.07 18.38 -45.02
N ARG A 470 24.88 17.24 -44.34
CA ARG A 470 25.75 16.06 -44.54
C ARG A 470 25.29 15.05 -45.59
N GLU A 471 24.09 15.17 -46.16
CA GLU A 471 23.58 14.23 -47.18
C GLU A 471 23.65 14.76 -48.62
N ALA A 472 24.34 15.88 -48.85
CA ALA A 472 24.60 16.42 -50.19
C ALA A 472 26.12 16.49 -50.48
N VAL A 473 26.81 15.36 -50.48
CA VAL A 473 28.13 15.17 -51.10
C VAL A 473 28.19 13.82 -51.79
#